data_AF-A0A550CVI5-F1
#
_entry.id   AF-A0A550CVI5-F1
#
_cell.length_a   1.000
_cell.length_b   1.000
_cell.length_c   1.000
_cell.angle_alpha   90.00
_cell.angle_beta   90.00
_cell.angle_gamma   90.00
#
_symmetry.space_group_name_H-M   'P 1'
#
loop_
_entity.id
_entity.type
_entity.pdbx_description
1 polymer ?
#
loop_
_entity_poly.entity_id
_entity_poly.type
_entity_poly.pdbx_seq_one_letter_code
_entity_poly.pdbx_strand_id
1 'polypeptide(L)'
;MPPFDLPKETCVLITDELASPAYFYVYATALQQLKEAHRVLVLSAADDLARWHTIAAKSAVSKALEYLDVDLDGSATLRGLYNTVIDRLAQRGCAAHV
;
A
#
# COMPACT_ATOMS: atom_id res chain seq x y z
N MET A 1 6.89 10.56 23.03
CA MET A 1 6.16 9.36 22.58
C MET A 1 5.66 9.63 21.18
N PRO A 2 6.02 8.82 20.17
CA PRO A 2 5.40 8.94 18.84
C PRO A 2 3.89 8.75 19.00
N PRO A 3 3.05 9.52 18.30
CA PRO A 3 1.73 9.86 18.83
C PRO A 3 0.69 8.74 18.84
N PHE A 4 0.95 7.56 18.27
CA PHE A 4 -0.02 6.45 18.28
C PHE A 4 0.68 5.08 18.24
N ASP A 5 0.70 4.36 19.36
CA ASP A 5 0.90 2.89 19.36
C ASP A 5 -0.43 2.25 18.93
N LEU A 6 -0.60 2.11 17.61
CA LEU A 6 -1.78 1.48 17.03
C LEU A 6 -1.71 -0.06 17.18
N PRO A 7 -2.85 -0.76 17.35
CA PRO A 7 -2.88 -2.21 17.33
C PRO A 7 -2.19 -2.80 16.09
N LYS A 8 -1.62 -4.01 16.20
CA LYS A 8 -0.89 -4.68 15.09
C LYS A 8 -1.70 -4.77 13.80
N GLU A 9 -3.02 -4.89 13.91
CA GLU A 9 -3.95 -4.86 12.79
C GLU A 9 -4.82 -3.63 12.94
N THR A 10 -4.51 -2.59 12.17
CA THR A 10 -5.24 -1.32 12.20
C THR A 10 -5.77 -0.99 10.83
N CYS A 11 -7.06 -0.66 10.76
CA CYS A 11 -7.69 -0.07 9.59
C CYS A 11 -7.83 1.44 9.81
N VAL A 12 -7.25 2.23 8.90
CA VAL A 12 -7.35 3.70 8.94
C VAL A 12 -8.12 4.16 7.71
N LEU A 13 -9.24 4.87 7.94
CA LEU A 13 -9.99 5.55 6.90
C LEU A 13 -9.54 7.01 6.84
N ILE A 14 -8.99 7.43 5.71
CA ILE A 14 -8.60 8.82 5.46
C ILE A 14 -9.55 9.38 4.41
N THR A 15 -10.24 10.46 4.75
CA THR A 15 -11.15 11.19 3.86
C THR A 15 -10.67 12.62 3.70
N ASP A 16 -10.93 13.20 2.54
CA ASP A 16 -10.37 14.47 2.15
C ASP A 16 -11.28 15.17 1.13
N GLU A 17 -11.18 16.50 1.09
CA GLU A 17 -11.78 17.32 0.04
C GLU A 17 -10.74 17.60 -1.05
N LEU A 18 -11.16 17.92 -2.28
CA LEU A 18 -10.32 18.12 -3.47
C LEU A 18 -9.02 18.95 -3.32
N ALA A 19 -8.90 19.78 -2.28
CA ALA A 19 -7.71 20.61 -1.98
C ALA A 19 -6.88 20.12 -0.78
N SER A 20 -7.07 18.89 -0.31
CA SER A 20 -6.50 18.41 0.95
C SER A 20 -5.23 17.54 0.77
N PRO A 21 -4.36 17.49 1.80
CA PRO A 21 -3.12 16.72 1.78
C PRO A 21 -3.32 15.24 2.18
N ALA A 22 -4.48 14.60 1.99
CA ALA A 22 -4.66 13.21 2.47
C ALA A 22 -3.67 12.24 1.83
N TYR A 23 -3.36 12.46 0.55
CA TYR A 23 -2.31 11.72 -0.15
C TYR A 23 -0.97 11.78 0.59
N PHE A 24 -0.61 12.93 1.17
CA PHE A 24 0.62 13.05 1.94
C PHE A 24 0.65 12.09 3.14
N TYR A 25 -0.46 11.96 3.87
CA TYR A 25 -0.55 11.02 4.99
C TYR A 25 -0.41 9.57 4.52
N VAL A 26 -1.10 9.20 3.44
CA VAL A 26 -1.00 7.86 2.84
C VAL A 26 0.44 7.54 2.46
N TYR A 27 1.13 8.47 1.79
CA TYR A 27 2.53 8.30 1.42
C TYR A 27 3.47 8.25 2.62
N ALA A 28 3.28 9.11 3.62
CA ALA A 28 4.09 9.14 4.82
C ALA A 28 3.97 7.82 5.60
N THR A 29 2.76 7.29 5.75
CA THR A 29 2.50 5.99 6.38
C THR A 29 3.16 4.86 5.59
N ALA A 30 2.97 4.80 4.27
CA ALA A 30 3.61 3.78 3.43
C ALA A 30 5.14 3.81 3.52
N LEU A 31 5.73 5.02 3.47
CA LEU A 31 7.18 5.19 3.62
C LEU A 31 7.69 4.78 5.00
N GLN A 32 6.94 5.08 6.07
CA GLN A 32 7.31 4.65 7.41
C GLN A 32 7.32 3.12 7.50
N GLN A 33 6.29 2.45 6.98
CA GLN A 33 6.22 0.99 6.94
C GLN A 33 7.39 0.38 6.15
N LEU A 34 7.72 0.94 4.99
CA LEU A 34 8.89 0.51 4.21
C LEU A 34 10.21 0.67 4.99
N LYS A 35 10.38 1.76 5.76
CA LYS A 35 11.57 1.98 6.60
C LYS A 35 11.68 0.97 7.75
N GLU A 36 10.55 0.52 8.28
CA GLU A 36 10.46 -0.54 9.29
C GLU A 36 10.61 -1.95 8.68
N ALA A 37 11.09 -2.04 7.42
CA ALA A 37 11.25 -3.27 6.64
C ALA A 37 9.93 -4.05 6.43
N HIS A 38 8.79 -3.40 6.64
CA HIS A 38 7.52 -3.93 6.20
C HIS A 38 7.38 -3.76 4.69
N ARG A 39 6.77 -4.75 4.06
CA ARG A 39 6.42 -4.68 2.65
C ARG A 39 5.05 -4.05 2.50
N VAL A 40 4.89 -3.15 1.54
CA VAL A 40 3.67 -2.37 1.33
C VAL A 40 3.04 -2.77 0.00
N LEU A 41 1.75 -3.12 0.01
CA LEU A 41 0.95 -3.32 -1.20
C LEU A 41 0.03 -2.12 -1.36
N VAL A 42 0.20 -1.39 -2.46
CA VAL A 42 -0.66 -0.27 -2.84
C VAL A 42 -1.70 -0.76 -3.84
N LEU A 43 -2.96 -0.45 -3.57
CA LEU A 43 -4.10 -0.67 -4.45
C LEU A 43 -4.66 0.70 -4.81
N SER A 44 -4.66 1.04 -6.09
CA SER A 44 -5.08 2.36 -6.55
C SER A 44 -6.04 2.24 -7.72
N ALA A 45 -7.14 2.97 -7.71
CA ALA A 45 -8.06 3.11 -8.84
C ALA A 45 -7.94 4.47 -9.55
N ALA A 46 -7.02 5.35 -9.11
CA ALA A 46 -6.97 6.75 -9.55
C ALA A 46 -5.55 7.32 -9.69
N ASP A 47 -4.62 6.92 -8.81
CA ASP A 47 -3.21 7.32 -8.86
C ASP A 47 -2.40 6.37 -9.73
N ASP A 48 -1.41 6.89 -10.47
CA ASP A 48 -0.46 6.12 -11.28
C ASP A 48 0.71 5.50 -10.47
N LEU A 49 1.33 4.47 -11.04
CA LEU A 49 2.51 3.79 -10.49
C LEU A 49 3.76 4.70 -10.38
N ALA A 50 3.94 5.63 -11.32
CA ALA A 50 5.14 6.47 -11.40
C ALA A 50 5.26 7.42 -10.19
N ARG A 51 4.13 7.91 -9.67
CA ARG A 51 4.05 8.70 -8.44
C ARG A 51 4.56 7.90 -7.25
N TRP A 52 4.11 6.66 -7.10
CA TRP A 52 4.55 5.76 -6.04
C TRP A 52 6.02 5.36 -6.15
N HIS A 53 6.53 5.12 -7.36
CA HIS A 53 7.96 4.89 -7.58
C HIS A 53 8.80 6.13 -7.27
N THR A 54 8.35 7.33 -7.61
CA THR A 54 9.07 8.57 -7.26
C THR A 54 9.19 8.75 -5.75
N ILE A 55 8.16 8.38 -5.01
CA ILE A 55 8.13 8.42 -3.54
C ILE A 55 9.03 7.33 -2.96
N ALA A 56 8.92 6.10 -3.46
CA ALA A 56 9.71 4.97 -3.00
C ALA A 56 11.19 5.08 -3.37
N ALA A 57 11.56 5.69 -4.50
CA ALA A 57 12.94 5.87 -4.93
C ALA A 57 13.76 6.77 -3.98
N LYS A 58 13.08 7.65 -3.22
CA LYS A 58 13.71 8.43 -2.14
C LYS A 58 14.04 7.57 -0.90
N SER A 59 13.54 6.33 -0.85
CA SER A 59 13.86 5.33 0.16
C SER A 59 14.69 4.21 -0.49
N ALA A 60 15.67 3.65 0.20
CA ALA A 60 16.46 2.52 -0.32
C ALA A 60 15.65 1.20 -0.43
N VAL A 61 14.31 1.26 -0.36
CA VAL A 61 13.41 0.13 -0.11
C VAL A 61 12.45 -0.14 -1.27
N SER A 62 12.80 0.29 -2.49
CA SER A 62 11.91 0.18 -3.67
C SER A 62 11.39 -1.24 -3.96
N LYS A 63 12.14 -2.28 -3.56
CA LYS A 63 11.77 -3.69 -3.75
C LYS A 63 10.65 -4.19 -2.83
N ALA A 64 10.39 -3.49 -1.72
CA ALA A 64 9.37 -3.88 -0.75
C ALA A 64 8.00 -3.21 -1.02
N LEU A 65 7.95 -2.28 -1.99
CA LEU A 65 6.72 -1.67 -2.48
C LEU A 65 6.20 -2.47 -3.67
N GLU A 66 4.99 -3.00 -3.52
CA GLU A 66 4.20 -3.55 -4.62
C GLU A 66 3.04 -2.61 -4.93
N TYR A 67 2.65 -2.55 -6.20
CA TYR A 67 1.54 -1.72 -6.64
C TYR A 67 0.66 -2.55 -7.57
N LEU A 68 -0.65 -2.41 -7.37
CA LEU A 68 -1.69 -2.99 -8.20
C LEU A 68 -2.60 -1.86 -8.68
N ASP A 69 -2.62 -1.67 -10.00
CA ASP A 69 -3.58 -0.80 -10.67
C ASP A 69 -4.94 -1.49 -10.66
N VAL A 70 -5.95 -0.82 -10.12
CA VAL A 70 -7.32 -1.30 -10.04
C VAL A 70 -8.09 -0.64 -11.17
N ASP A 71 -8.05 -1.29 -12.33
CA ASP A 71 -8.92 -0.92 -13.44
C ASP A 71 -10.35 -1.34 -13.11
N LEU A 72 -11.14 -0.37 -12.63
CA LEU A 72 -12.56 -0.56 -12.35
C LEU A 72 -13.42 -0.60 -13.63
N ASP A 73 -12.87 -0.17 -14.76
CA ASP A 73 -13.55 -0.11 -16.05
C ASP A 73 -13.29 -1.37 -16.90
N GLY A 74 -12.19 -2.07 -16.64
CA GLY A 74 -11.73 -3.24 -17.41
C GLY A 74 -11.99 -4.59 -16.75
N SER A 75 -13.16 -5.20 -17.00
CA SER A 75 -13.54 -6.63 -16.87
C SER A 75 -13.17 -7.45 -15.60
N ALA A 76 -12.39 -6.90 -14.67
CA ALA A 76 -11.98 -7.57 -13.45
C ALA A 76 -13.15 -7.58 -12.48
N THR A 77 -13.77 -8.74 -12.30
CA THR A 77 -14.78 -8.91 -11.27
C THR A 77 -14.18 -8.56 -9.90
N LEU A 78 -14.94 -7.92 -9.00
CA LEU A 78 -14.51 -7.64 -7.63
C LEU A 78 -13.98 -8.89 -6.91
N ARG A 79 -14.54 -10.06 -7.23
CA ARG A 79 -14.08 -11.36 -6.73
C ARG A 79 -12.67 -11.70 -7.22
N GLY A 80 -12.36 -11.45 -8.49
CA GLY A 80 -11.03 -11.64 -9.05
C GLY A 80 -9.99 -10.72 -8.40
N LEU A 81 -10.34 -9.44 -8.20
CA LEU A 81 -9.49 -8.50 -7.47
C LEU A 81 -9.24 -8.97 -6.03
N TYR A 82 -10.30 -9.35 -5.31
CA TYR A 82 -10.20 -9.85 -3.95
C TYR A 82 -9.27 -11.07 -3.86
N ASN A 83 -9.48 -12.08 -4.71
CA ASN A 83 -8.63 -13.27 -4.73
C ASN A 83 -7.16 -12.91 -5.02
N THR A 84 -6.92 -12.00 -5.95
CA THR A 84 -5.57 -11.53 -6.29
C THR A 84 -4.89 -10.86 -5.09
N VAL A 85 -5.61 -10.01 -4.35
CA VAL A 85 -5.09 -9.36 -3.14
C VAL A 85 -4.76 -10.39 -2.08
N ILE A 86 -5.67 -11.34 -1.81
CA ILE A 86 -5.45 -12.40 -0.84
C ILE A 86 -4.26 -13.27 -1.22
N ASP A 87 -4.12 -13.68 -2.49
CA ASP A 87 -3.01 -14.50 -2.96
C ASP A 87 -1.66 -13.79 -2.78
N ARG A 88 -1.59 -12.49 -3.10
CA ARG A 88 -0.36 -11.69 -2.90
C ARG A 88 0.01 -11.52 -1.42
N LEU A 89 -0.98 -11.39 -0.56
CA LEU A 89 -0.75 -11.37 0.90
C LEU A 89 -0.36 -12.77 1.43
N ALA A 90 -0.95 -13.84 0.90
CA ALA A 90 -0.75 -15.23 1.34
C ALA A 90 0.59 -15.84 0.91
N GLN A 91 1.12 -15.48 -0.27
CA GLN A 91 2.45 -15.91 -0.76
C GLN A 91 3.59 -15.56 0.23
N ARG A 92 3.31 -14.80 1.28
CA ARG A 92 4.28 -14.37 2.31
C ARG A 92 4.21 -15.16 3.62
N GLY A 93 3.17 -15.95 3.86
CA GLY A 93 3.12 -16.83 5.04
C GLY A 93 4.12 -17.99 4.95
N CYS A 94 4.56 -18.36 3.75
CA CYS A 94 5.39 -19.55 3.51
C CYS A 94 6.91 -19.27 3.47
N ALA A 95 7.34 -18.01 3.41
CA ALA A 95 8.74 -17.64 3.22
C ALA A 95 9.49 -17.27 4.53
N ALA A 96 8.86 -17.45 5.70
CA ALA A 96 9.42 -17.08 7.00
C ALA A 96 10.12 -18.23 7.76
N HIS A 97 10.34 -19.39 7.12
CA HIS A 97 11.07 -20.52 7.69
C HIS A 97 12.09 -21.07 6.70
N VAL A 98 13.23 -20.38 6.54
CA VAL A 98 14.53 -21.00 6.17
C VAL A 98 15.63 -20.19 6.86
#